data_AF-X0XDH8-F1
#
_entry.id   AF-X0XDH8-F1
#
_cell.length_a   1.000
_cell.length_b   1.000
_cell.length_c   1.000
_cell.angle_alpha   90.00
_cell.angle_beta   90.00
_cell.angle_gamma   90.00
#
_symmetry.space_group_name_H-M   'P 1'
#
loop_
_entity.id
_entity.type
_entity.pdbx_description
1 polymer ?
#
loop_
_entity_poly.entity_id
_entity_poly.type
_entity_poly.pdbx_seq_one_letter_code
_entity_poly.pdbx_strand_id
1 'polypeptide(L)'
;MTSIQFLAVILIILILIKTLVDFKKNKITLSVFLFWLTFWSITLGIIVIPKVTSFLEDKLLGEGRGTDAIIYFSILFIFFILFKIIVRLEKIKQEITKIVRQLALKEFKEK
;
A
#
# COMPACT_ATOMS: atom_id res chain seq x y z
N MET A 1 -1.60 -9.72 -25.05
CA MET A 1 -1.56 -9.01 -23.77
C MET A 1 -2.81 -9.41 -22.99
N THR A 2 -2.65 -9.99 -21.80
CA THR A 2 -3.78 -10.49 -21.02
C THR A 2 -4.49 -9.30 -20.36
N SER A 3 -5.82 -9.32 -20.30
CA SER A 3 -6.65 -8.25 -19.72
C SER A 3 -6.26 -7.89 -18.27
N ILE A 4 -5.60 -8.82 -17.58
CA ILE A 4 -5.12 -8.68 -16.20
C ILE A 4 -3.90 -7.76 -16.10
N GLN A 5 -2.98 -7.80 -17.07
CA GLN A 5 -1.83 -6.87 -17.12
C GLN A 5 -2.30 -5.42 -17.25
N PHE A 6 -3.35 -5.17 -18.04
CA PHE A 6 -3.92 -3.84 -18.21
C PHE A 6 -4.53 -3.31 -16.90
N LEU A 7 -5.27 -4.15 -16.17
CA LEU A 7 -5.83 -3.80 -14.87
C LEU A 7 -4.74 -3.51 -13.83
N ALA A 8 -3.67 -4.31 -13.81
CA ALA A 8 -2.53 -4.13 -12.90
C ALA A 8 -1.80 -2.81 -13.17
N VAL A 9 -1.58 -2.46 -14.45
CA VAL A 9 -0.96 -1.18 -14.84
C VAL A 9 -1.81 0.01 -14.37
N ILE A 10 -3.14 -0.06 -14.55
CA ILE A 10 -4.06 0.98 -14.07
C ILE A 10 -3.98 1.14 -12.55
N LEU A 11 -3.95 0.04 -11.79
CA LEU A 11 -3.81 0.09 -10.33
C LEU A 11 -2.48 0.70 -9.90
N ILE A 12 -1.37 0.35 -10.55
CA ILE A 12 -0.05 0.91 -10.23
C ILE A 12 -0.02 2.42 -10.51
N ILE A 13 -0.63 2.87 -11.61
CA ILE A 13 -0.77 4.29 -11.94
C ILE A 13 -1.57 5.01 -10.85
N LEU A 14 -2.70 4.46 -10.41
CA LEU A 14 -3.50 5.04 -9.32
C LEU A 14 -2.71 5.15 -8.01
N ILE A 15 -1.89 4.15 -7.69
CA ILE A 15 -1.07 4.16 -6.48
C ILE A 15 0.05 5.20 -6.58
N LEU A 16 0.73 5.30 -7.74
CA LEU A 16 1.73 6.35 -7.98
C LEU A 16 1.14 7.75 -7.83
N ILE A 17 -0.06 7.99 -8.39
CA ILE A 17 -0.77 9.27 -8.24
C ILE A 17 -1.08 9.53 -6.77
N LYS A 18 -1.57 8.53 -6.03
CA LYS A 18 -1.87 8.67 -4.60
C LYS A 18 -0.60 9.00 -3.78
N THR A 19 0.50 8.31 -4.04
CA THR A 19 1.79 8.55 -3.40
C THR A 19 2.31 9.96 -3.68
N LEU A 20 2.13 10.48 -4.90
CA LEU A 20 2.45 11.87 -5.25
C LEU A 20 1.56 12.88 -4.51
N VAL A 21 0.25 12.62 -4.42
CA VAL A 21 -0.69 13.48 -3.69
C VAL A 21 -0.38 13.51 -2.19
N ASP A 22 -0.07 12.35 -1.60
CA ASP A 22 0.27 12.24 -0.18
C ASP A 22 1.62 12.91 0.14
N PHE A 23 2.59 12.87 -0.78
CA PHE A 23 3.83 13.65 -0.69
C PHE A 23 3.58 15.15 -0.75
N LYS A 24 2.78 15.62 -1.73
CA LYS A 24 2.42 17.04 -1.86
C LYS A 24 1.66 17.58 -0.65
N LYS A 25 0.92 16.71 0.05
CA LYS A 25 0.18 17.05 1.28
C LYS A 25 1.05 16.97 2.56
N ASN A 26 2.37 16.78 2.44
CA ASN A 26 3.30 16.56 3.57
C ASN A 26 2.86 15.43 4.52
N LYS A 27 2.06 14.48 4.04
CA LYS A 27 1.59 13.34 4.84
C LYS A 27 2.63 12.24 4.96
N ILE A 28 3.58 12.21 4.03
CA ILE A 28 4.67 11.23 3.98
C ILE A 28 6.02 11.93 3.85
N THR A 29 7.02 11.41 4.56
CA THR A 29 8.40 11.89 4.51
C THR A 29 9.03 11.57 3.15
N LEU A 30 9.99 12.38 2.69
CA LEU A 30 10.72 12.19 1.43
C LEU A 30 11.29 10.76 1.27
N SER A 31 11.80 10.18 2.36
CA SER A 31 12.31 8.79 2.36
C SER A 31 11.21 7.76 2.06
N VAL A 32 10.01 7.94 2.61
CA VAL A 32 8.85 7.06 2.36
C VAL A 32 8.38 7.20 0.92
N PHE A 33 8.36 8.43 0.39
CA PHE A 33 8.02 8.69 -1.00
C PHE A 33 8.99 8.00 -1.98
N LEU A 34 10.30 8.16 -1.79
CA LEU A 34 11.33 7.52 -2.63
C LEU A 34 11.28 5.98 -2.55
N PHE A 35 11.04 5.43 -1.36
CA PHE A 35 10.88 3.98 -1.18
C PHE A 35 9.67 3.46 -1.99
N TRP A 36 8.52 4.12 -1.91
CA TRP A 36 7.36 3.71 -2.68
C TRP A 36 7.54 3.92 -4.18
N LEU A 37 8.16 5.02 -4.60
CA LEU A 37 8.43 5.31 -6.01
C LEU A 37 9.30 4.22 -6.65
N THR A 38 10.39 3.83 -5.98
CA THR A 38 11.31 2.78 -6.44
C THR A 38 10.63 1.41 -6.48
N PHE A 39 9.89 1.06 -5.43
CA PHE A 39 9.13 -0.18 -5.35
C PHE A 39 8.11 -0.34 -6.48
N TRP A 40 7.30 0.69 -6.74
CA TRP A 40 6.32 0.65 -7.82
C TRP A 40 6.97 0.68 -9.21
N SER A 41 8.09 1.38 -9.38
CA SER A 41 8.83 1.41 -10.64
C SER A 41 9.42 0.04 -11.00
N ILE A 42 9.98 -0.68 -10.02
CA ILE A 42 10.47 -2.06 -10.19
C ILE A 42 9.32 -3.00 -10.54
N THR A 43 8.19 -2.88 -9.83
CA THR A 43 6.99 -3.71 -10.06
C THR A 43 6.43 -3.51 -11.48
N LEU A 44 6.41 -2.27 -11.97
CA LEU A 44 5.99 -1.95 -13.34
C LEU A 44 6.96 -2.57 -14.37
N GLY A 45 8.27 -2.50 -14.13
CA GLY A 45 9.27 -3.15 -14.98
C GLY A 45 9.08 -4.67 -15.08
N ILE A 46 8.76 -5.34 -13.97
CA ILE A 46 8.51 -6.78 -13.94
C ILE A 46 7.26 -7.15 -14.76
N ILE A 47 6.21 -6.33 -14.72
CA ILE A 47 4.93 -6.59 -15.41
C ILE A 47 5.04 -6.32 -16.92
N VAL A 48 5.81 -5.31 -17.32
CA VAL A 48 5.91 -4.86 -18.72
C VAL A 48 6.90 -5.70 -19.54
N ILE A 49 7.86 -6.39 -18.91
CA ILE A 49 8.83 -7.23 -19.61
C ILE A 49 8.29 -8.68 -19.73
N PRO A 50 7.83 -9.12 -20.92
CA PRO A 50 7.22 -10.45 -21.09
C PRO A 50 8.23 -11.60 -20.92
N LYS A 51 9.54 -11.31 -21.00
CA LYS A 51 10.62 -12.29 -20.82
C LYS A 51 10.81 -12.77 -19.38
N VAL A 52 10.36 -12.00 -18.37
CA VAL A 52 10.47 -12.43 -16.96
C VAL A 52 9.39 -13.46 -16.66
N THR A 53 8.16 -13.24 -17.17
CA THR A 53 7.07 -14.21 -17.10
C THR A 53 7.43 -15.54 -17.75
N SER A 54 8.04 -15.55 -18.94
CA SER A 54 8.44 -16.80 -19.60
C SER A 54 9.55 -17.56 -18.86
N PHE A 55 10.48 -16.86 -18.17
CA PHE A 55 11.55 -17.51 -17.42
C PHE A 55 11.07 -18.14 -16.10
N LEU A 56 10.02 -17.58 -15.49
CA LEU A 56 9.36 -18.16 -14.32
C LEU A 56 8.42 -19.32 -14.69
N GLU A 57 7.78 -19.25 -15.87
CA GLU A 57 6.94 -20.31 -16.43
C GLU A 57 7.74 -21.60 -16.70
N ASP A 58 8.95 -21.49 -17.25
CA ASP A 58 9.75 -22.66 -17.67
C ASP A 58 10.51 -23.39 -16.54
N LYS A 59 10.82 -22.73 -15.41
CA LYS A 59 11.75 -23.30 -14.41
C LYS A 59 11.19 -23.55 -13.00
N LEU A 60 10.03 -22.98 -12.65
CA LEU A 60 9.46 -23.16 -11.31
C LEU A 60 7.94 -23.36 -11.28
N LEU A 61 7.18 -22.83 -12.24
CA LEU A 61 5.73 -22.77 -12.13
C LEU A 61 5.11 -22.96 -13.51
N GLY A 62 4.86 -24.22 -13.88
CA GLY A 62 4.27 -24.62 -15.15
C GLY A 62 3.06 -23.77 -15.57
N GLU A 63 2.96 -23.57 -16.88
CA GLU A 63 1.99 -22.75 -17.62
C GLU A 63 0.62 -22.63 -16.92
N GLY A 64 0.28 -21.42 -16.48
CA GLY A 64 -1.09 -21.06 -16.06
C GLY A 64 -1.27 -20.52 -14.66
N ARG A 65 -0.26 -20.55 -13.77
CA ARG A 65 -0.40 -20.14 -12.34
C ARG A 65 0.34 -18.87 -11.91
N GLY A 66 1.16 -18.27 -12.78
CA GLY A 66 1.90 -17.05 -12.46
C GLY A 66 1.00 -15.86 -12.10
N THR A 67 -0.18 -15.79 -12.71
CA THR A 67 -1.21 -14.78 -12.43
C THR A 67 -1.82 -14.93 -11.03
N ASP A 68 -2.05 -16.16 -10.59
CA ASP A 68 -2.66 -16.42 -9.28
C ASP A 68 -1.72 -16.00 -8.15
N ALA A 69 -0.41 -16.24 -8.28
CA ALA A 69 0.59 -15.83 -7.28
C ALA A 69 0.60 -14.30 -7.06
N ILE A 70 0.46 -13.52 -8.14
CA ILE A 70 0.38 -12.05 -8.07
C ILE A 70 -0.91 -11.61 -7.39
N ILE A 71 -2.03 -12.28 -7.67
CA ILE A 71 -3.32 -12.00 -7.03
C ILE A 71 -3.27 -12.32 -5.53
N TYR A 72 -2.76 -13.49 -5.14
CA TYR A 72 -2.60 -13.84 -3.73
C TYR A 72 -1.66 -12.88 -3.00
N PHE A 73 -0.54 -12.50 -3.63
CA PHE A 73 0.37 -11.52 -3.06
C PHE A 73 -0.31 -10.14 -2.90
N SER A 74 -1.09 -9.71 -3.89
CA SER A 74 -1.85 -8.45 -3.83
C SER A 74 -2.88 -8.46 -2.71
N ILE A 75 -3.60 -9.57 -2.53
CA ILE A 75 -4.59 -9.73 -1.46
C ILE A 75 -3.88 -9.68 -0.10
N LEU A 76 -2.80 -10.45 0.09
CA LEU A 76 -2.01 -10.43 1.33
C LEU A 76 -1.47 -9.03 1.62
N PHE A 77 -1.01 -8.31 0.59
CA PHE A 77 -0.52 -6.94 0.72
C PHE A 77 -1.63 -5.95 1.12
N ILE A 78 -2.82 -6.05 0.52
CA ILE A 78 -3.99 -5.26 0.89
C ILE A 78 -4.39 -5.54 2.34
N PHE A 79 -4.45 -6.82 2.74
CA PHE A 79 -4.72 -7.21 4.12
C PHE A 79 -3.72 -6.62 5.11
N PHE A 80 -2.42 -6.64 4.78
CA PHE A 80 -1.37 -6.04 5.60
C PHE A 80 -1.57 -4.52 5.76
N ILE A 81 -1.92 -3.81 4.68
CA ILE A 81 -2.22 -2.38 4.73
C ILE A 81 -3.46 -2.12 5.60
N LEU A 82 -4.54 -2.88 5.41
CA LEU A 82 -5.75 -2.77 6.22
C LEU A 82 -5.46 -2.96 7.72
N PHE A 83 -4.69 -4.00 8.06
CA PHE A 83 -4.25 -4.24 9.43
C PHE A 83 -3.48 -3.03 10.00
N LYS A 84 -2.54 -2.48 9.24
CA LYS A 84 -1.77 -1.29 9.66
C LYS A 84 -2.66 -0.06 9.88
N ILE A 85 -3.68 0.13 9.05
CA ILE A 85 -4.67 1.21 9.21
C ILE A 85 -5.46 1.02 10.51
N ILE A 86 -5.95 -0.19 10.79
CA ILE A 86 -6.71 -0.50 12.01
C ILE A 86 -5.87 -0.22 13.26
N VAL A 87 -4.60 -0.68 13.28
CA VAL A 87 -3.69 -0.41 14.41
C VAL A 87 -3.45 1.09 14.61
N ARG A 88 -3.30 1.85 13.52
CA ARG A 88 -3.13 3.30 13.63
C ARG A 88 -4.40 4.00 14.11
N LEU A 89 -5.57 3.52 13.67
CA LEU A 89 -6.86 4.04 14.10
C LEU A 89 -7.06 3.86 15.61
N GLU A 90 -6.67 2.70 16.15
CA GLU A 90 -6.75 2.44 17.60
C GLU A 90 -5.87 3.40 18.41
N LYS A 91 -4.65 3.69 17.93
CA LYS A 91 -3.76 4.69 18.57
C LYS A 91 -4.37 6.08 18.58
N ILE A 92 -4.94 6.51 17.44
CA ILE A 92 -5.61 7.81 17.34
C ILE A 92 -6.79 7.87 18.32
N LYS A 93 -7.59 6.80 18.41
CA LYS A 93 -8.70 6.72 19.37
C LYS A 93 -8.22 6.92 20.81
N GLN A 94 -7.13 6.25 21.20
CA GLN A 94 -6.56 6.38 22.54
C GLN A 94 -6.04 7.79 22.83
N GLU A 95 -5.41 8.45 21.86
CA GLU A 95 -4.97 9.84 21.99
C GLU A 95 -6.15 10.79 22.17
N ILE A 96 -7.22 10.63 21.39
CA ILE A 96 -8.45 11.41 21.55
C ILE A 96 -9.04 11.20 22.94
N THR A 97 -9.14 9.95 23.41
CA THR A 97 -9.65 9.66 24.76
C THR A 97 -8.82 10.34 25.85
N LYS A 98 -7.49 10.37 25.72
CA LYS A 98 -6.60 11.08 26.67
C LYS A 98 -6.87 12.58 26.66
N ILE A 99 -6.98 13.19 25.49
CA ILE A 99 -7.24 14.62 25.33
C ILE A 99 -8.58 14.98 25.97
N VAL A 100 -9.66 14.24 25.65
CA VAL A 100 -10.99 14.48 26.23
C VAL A 100 -10.96 14.33 27.75
N ARG A 101 -10.26 13.33 28.30
CA ARG A 101 -10.11 13.16 29.75
C ARG A 101 -9.39 14.33 30.41
N GLN A 102 -8.33 14.84 29.79
CA GLN A 102 -7.59 15.99 30.29
C GLN A 102 -8.45 17.27 30.28
N LEU A 103 -9.24 17.48 29.22
CA LEU A 103 -10.17 18.60 29.13
C LEU A 103 -11.23 18.55 30.23
N ALA A 104 -11.88 17.39 30.43
CA ALA A 104 -12.90 17.24 31.48
C ALA A 104 -12.34 17.46 32.89
N LEU A 105 -11.14 16.96 33.18
CA LEU A 105 -10.47 17.20 34.48
C LEU A 105 -10.08 18.66 34.69
N LYS A 106 -9.72 19.37 33.61
CA LYS A 106 -9.40 20.80 33.67
C LYS A 106 -10.66 21.62 33.95
N GLU A 107 -11.75 21.36 33.25
CA GLU A 107 -13.05 22.02 33.49
C GLU A 107 -13.58 21.77 34.91
N PHE A 108 -13.37 20.57 35.47
CA PHE A 108 -13.75 20.27 36.84
C PHE A 108 -12.93 21.04 37.89
N LYS A 109 -11.65 21.34 37.61
CA LYS A 109 -10.79 22.13 38.52
C LYS A 109 -11.03 23.64 38.45
N GLU A 110 -11.57 24.13 37.33
CA GLU A 110 -11.88 25.55 37.13
C GLU A 110 -13.29 25.94 37.65
N LYS A 111 -14.09 24.97 38.10
CA LYS A 111 -15.34 25.15 38.85
C LYS A 111 -15.11 24.99 40.35
#